data_AF-A0A0C1D3N0-F1
#
_entry.id   AF-A0A0C1D3N0-F1
#
_cell.length_a   1.000
_cell.length_b   1.000
_cell.length_c   1.000
_cell.angle_alpha   90.00
_cell.angle_beta   90.00
_cell.angle_gamma   90.00
#
_symmetry.space_group_name_H-M   'P 1'
#
loop_
_entity.id
_entity.type
_entity.pdbx_description
1 polymer ?
#
loop_
_entity_poly.entity_id
_entity_poly.type
_entity_poly.pdbx_seq_one_letter_code
_entity_poly.pdbx_strand_id
1 'polypeptide(L)'
;MNNNRVKHKILKHLSISYVAMKNDNLANPEYNFGLSYERLQLLIKEEDNEAFNVFQYLNETNEVGVKNIGFDGLYLTSNGYISFAEEKYLKRNQNILLKFLKNVVQILIPILSLIIAITALTIKNSKLEKRIENIEKVVGKQH
;
A
#
# COMPACT_ATOMS: atom_id res chain seq x y z
N MET A 1 -11.48 -0.23 -5.75
CA MET A 1 -10.60 -0.60 -4.61
C MET A 1 -9.21 -0.94 -5.12
N ASN A 2 -8.13 -0.52 -4.46
CA ASN A 2 -6.78 -0.77 -4.97
C ASN A 2 -6.28 -2.14 -4.52
N ASN A 3 -6.78 -3.19 -5.18
CA ASN A 3 -6.51 -4.60 -4.86
C ASN A 3 -5.10 -5.04 -5.32
N ASN A 4 -4.08 -4.20 -5.11
CA ASN A 4 -2.68 -4.44 -5.46
C ASN A 4 -2.12 -5.70 -4.79
N ARG A 5 -2.49 -5.94 -3.52
CA ARG A 5 -2.07 -7.14 -2.80
C ARG A 5 -2.64 -8.40 -3.44
N VAL A 6 -3.92 -8.35 -3.84
CA VAL A 6 -4.61 -9.45 -4.52
C VAL A 6 -3.98 -9.71 -5.89
N LYS A 7 -3.75 -8.65 -6.68
CA LYS A 7 -3.04 -8.73 -7.97
C LYS A 7 -1.68 -9.40 -7.83
N HIS A 8 -0.87 -8.94 -6.88
CA HIS A 8 0.44 -9.56 -6.61
C HIS A 8 0.32 -11.03 -6.20
N LYS A 9 -0.67 -11.38 -5.36
CA LYS A 9 -0.91 -12.75 -4.93
C LYS A 9 -1.30 -13.67 -6.10
N ILE A 10 -2.18 -13.21 -7.00
CA ILE A 10 -2.56 -13.94 -8.21
C ILE A 10 -1.33 -14.19 -9.09
N LEU A 11 -0.55 -13.14 -9.39
CA LEU A 11 0.65 -13.29 -10.21
C LEU A 11 1.68 -14.21 -9.55
N LYS A 12 1.82 -14.18 -8.22
CA LYS A 12 2.67 -15.11 -7.48
C LYS A 12 2.25 -16.55 -7.71
N HIS A 13 0.97 -16.87 -7.57
CA HIS A 13 0.48 -18.24 -7.78
C HIS A 13 0.63 -18.69 -9.23
N LEU A 14 0.30 -17.82 -10.20
CA LEU A 14 0.47 -18.10 -11.61
C LEU A 14 1.95 -18.22 -12.03
N SER A 15 2.88 -17.54 -11.33
CA SER A 15 4.31 -17.61 -11.61
C SER A 15 4.91 -18.98 -11.32
N ILE A 16 4.35 -19.71 -10.36
CA ILE A 16 4.78 -21.08 -10.05
C ILE A 16 4.49 -21.97 -11.26
N SER A 17 3.27 -21.90 -11.80
CA SER A 17 2.88 -22.63 -13.01
C SER A 17 3.68 -22.18 -14.25
N TYR A 18 3.98 -20.90 -14.36
CA TYR A 18 4.75 -20.34 -15.48
C TYR A 18 6.22 -20.81 -15.48
N VAL A 19 6.87 -20.82 -14.31
CA VAL A 19 8.26 -21.27 -14.16
C VAL A 19 8.37 -22.78 -14.38
N ALA A 20 7.41 -23.55 -13.86
CA ALA A 20 7.35 -24.99 -14.12
C ALA A 20 7.28 -25.28 -15.62
N MET A 21 6.42 -24.58 -16.37
CA MET A 21 6.33 -24.72 -17.83
C MET A 21 7.64 -24.34 -18.56
N LYS A 22 8.36 -23.31 -18.08
CA LYS A 22 9.60 -22.84 -18.75
C LYS A 22 10.81 -23.70 -18.46
N ASN A 23 10.91 -24.28 -17.27
CA ASN A 23 12.07 -25.06 -16.84
C ASN A 23 11.97 -26.53 -17.27
N ASP A 24 10.75 -27.06 -17.34
CA ASP A 24 10.52 -28.41 -17.84
C ASP A 24 10.15 -28.35 -19.32
N ASN A 25 11.05 -28.82 -20.19
CA ASN A 25 10.73 -29.30 -21.55
C ASN A 25 9.77 -30.52 -21.54
N LEU A 26 9.14 -30.82 -20.40
CA LEU A 26 8.37 -32.03 -20.19
C LEU A 26 6.89 -31.71 -20.35
N ALA A 27 6.38 -32.24 -21.46
CA ALA A 27 5.01 -32.65 -21.70
C ALA A 27 4.48 -33.54 -20.56
N ASN A 28 4.35 -32.99 -19.35
CA ASN A 28 3.65 -33.64 -18.26
C ASN A 28 2.19 -33.18 -18.33
N PRO A 29 1.27 -34.00 -18.88
CA PRO A 29 -0.11 -33.61 -19.14
C PRO A 29 -0.89 -33.26 -17.87
N GLU A 30 -0.36 -33.58 -16.69
CA GLU A 30 -0.93 -33.22 -15.39
C GLU A 30 -0.59 -31.78 -14.95
N TYR A 31 0.44 -31.15 -15.53
CA TYR A 31 0.80 -29.77 -15.20
C TYR A 31 -0.07 -28.79 -15.99
N ASN A 32 -1.25 -28.54 -15.45
CA ASN A 32 -2.19 -27.58 -16.00
C ASN A 32 -1.56 -26.18 -16.07
N PHE A 33 -1.24 -25.73 -17.29
CA PHE A 33 -0.83 -24.36 -17.55
C PHE A 33 -1.93 -23.40 -17.09
N GLY A 34 -1.62 -22.55 -16.11
CA GLY A 34 -2.56 -21.61 -15.49
C GLY A 34 -3.30 -22.17 -14.27
N LEU A 35 -4.32 -21.44 -13.81
CA LEU A 35 -5.20 -21.81 -12.70
C LEU A 35 -6.65 -21.54 -13.08
N SER A 36 -7.57 -22.43 -12.68
CA SER A 36 -9.00 -22.24 -12.90
C SER A 36 -9.54 -21.06 -12.09
N TYR A 37 -10.64 -20.46 -12.57
CA TYR A 37 -11.31 -19.39 -11.83
C TYR A 37 -11.72 -19.81 -10.41
N GLU A 38 -12.19 -21.05 -10.23
CA GLU A 38 -12.53 -21.62 -8.92
C GLU A 38 -11.33 -21.59 -7.96
N ARG A 39 -10.15 -22.06 -8.41
CA ARG A 39 -8.93 -22.01 -7.59
C ARG A 39 -8.51 -20.58 -7.30
N LEU A 40 -8.61 -19.68 -8.28
CA LEU A 40 -8.25 -18.28 -8.10
C LEU A 40 -9.19 -17.58 -7.10
N GLN A 41 -10.49 -17.84 -7.16
CA GLN A 41 -11.47 -17.34 -6.18
C GLN A 41 -11.14 -17.83 -4.77
N LEU A 42 -10.86 -19.12 -4.59
CA LEU A 42 -10.45 -19.68 -3.29
C LEU A 42 -9.17 -19.02 -2.74
N LEU A 43 -8.23 -18.66 -3.61
CA LEU A 43 -6.98 -17.99 -3.22
C LEU A 43 -7.20 -16.54 -2.81
N ILE A 44 -8.16 -15.86 -3.44
CA ILE A 44 -8.41 -14.44 -3.26
C ILE A 44 -9.24 -14.19 -2.01
N LYS A 45 -10.18 -15.09 -1.66
CA LYS A 45 -11.11 -14.92 -0.52
C LYS A 45 -11.86 -13.58 -0.53
N GLU A 46 -12.06 -13.00 -1.72
CA GLU A 46 -12.86 -11.78 -1.92
C GLU A 46 -14.20 -12.17 -2.56
N GLU A 47 -15.16 -11.25 -2.53
CA GLU A 47 -16.44 -11.41 -3.25
C GLU A 47 -16.21 -11.57 -4.77
N ASP A 48 -17.09 -12.34 -5.43
CA ASP A 48 -16.95 -12.71 -6.84
C ASP A 48 -16.78 -11.50 -7.78
N ASN A 49 -17.49 -10.41 -7.50
CA ASN A 49 -17.43 -9.19 -8.29
C ASN A 49 -16.05 -8.49 -8.17
N GLU A 50 -15.41 -8.56 -7.01
CA GLU A 50 -14.09 -7.97 -6.82
C GLU A 50 -12.99 -8.80 -7.47
N ALA A 51 -13.08 -10.12 -7.36
CA ALA A 51 -12.16 -11.04 -8.02
C ALA A 51 -12.22 -10.86 -9.55
N PHE A 52 -13.43 -10.75 -10.12
CA PHE A 52 -13.64 -10.51 -11.54
C PHE A 52 -12.98 -9.21 -12.02
N ASN A 53 -13.17 -8.10 -11.30
CA ASN A 53 -12.53 -6.83 -11.63
C ASN A 53 -11.00 -6.91 -11.61
N VAL A 54 -10.43 -7.71 -10.70
CA VAL A 54 -8.98 -7.94 -10.66
C VAL A 54 -8.53 -8.75 -11.87
N PHE A 55 -9.24 -9.81 -12.23
CA PHE A 55 -8.93 -10.63 -13.40
C PHE A 55 -8.98 -9.82 -14.70
N GLN A 56 -10.05 -9.04 -14.88
CA GLN A 56 -10.20 -8.15 -16.03
C GLN A 56 -9.04 -7.16 -16.12
N TYR A 57 -8.68 -6.51 -15.01
CA TYR A 57 -7.56 -5.57 -14.99
C TYR A 57 -6.22 -6.23 -15.38
N LEU A 58 -5.94 -7.41 -14.85
CA LEU A 58 -4.72 -8.14 -15.19
C LEU A 58 -4.69 -8.55 -16.67
N ASN A 59 -5.86 -8.87 -17.24
CA ASN A 59 -5.99 -9.21 -18.65
C ASN A 59 -5.82 -7.96 -19.55
N GLU A 60 -6.46 -6.85 -19.21
CA GLU A 60 -6.32 -5.56 -19.92
C GLU A 60 -4.88 -5.03 -19.90
N THR A 61 -4.13 -5.31 -18.83
CA THR A 61 -2.70 -4.97 -18.73
C THR A 61 -1.78 -5.99 -19.40
N ASN A 62 -2.33 -6.99 -20.08
CA ASN A 62 -1.62 -8.11 -20.71
C ASN A 62 -0.71 -8.87 -19.75
N GLU A 63 -1.01 -8.88 -18.45
CA GLU A 63 -0.24 -9.59 -17.43
C GLU A 63 -0.70 -11.04 -17.27
N VAL A 64 -1.97 -11.30 -17.53
CA VAL A 64 -2.54 -12.65 -17.62
C VAL A 64 -3.25 -12.82 -18.95
N GLY A 65 -3.33 -14.06 -19.43
CA GLY A 65 -4.19 -14.43 -20.54
C GLY A 65 -5.29 -15.38 -20.08
N VAL A 66 -6.36 -15.45 -20.86
CA VAL A 66 -7.50 -16.35 -20.61
C VAL A 66 -7.26 -17.69 -21.29
N LYS A 67 -7.51 -18.78 -20.55
CA LYS A 67 -7.47 -20.15 -21.06
C LYS A 67 -8.86 -20.76 -20.96
N ASN A 68 -9.32 -21.34 -22.07
CA ASN A 68 -10.63 -22.02 -22.17
C ASN A 68 -10.48 -23.48 -22.67
N ILE A 69 -9.26 -24.03 -22.70
CA ILE A 69 -9.01 -25.41 -23.16
C ILE A 69 -8.73 -26.27 -21.92
N GLY A 70 -9.66 -27.16 -21.59
CA GLY A 70 -9.61 -28.08 -20.45
C GLY A 70 -10.21 -27.52 -19.15
N PHE A 71 -10.09 -26.21 -18.91
CA PHE A 71 -10.79 -25.48 -17.85
C PHE A 71 -10.81 -23.99 -18.18
N ASP A 72 -11.80 -23.27 -17.64
CA ASP A 72 -11.86 -21.81 -17.71
C ASP A 72 -10.99 -21.21 -16.60
N GLY A 73 -10.00 -20.42 -16.99
CA GLY A 73 -9.06 -19.84 -16.04
C GLY A 73 -8.08 -18.87 -16.65
N LEU A 74 -7.05 -18.56 -15.87
CA LEU A 74 -6.00 -17.60 -16.23
C LEU A 74 -4.63 -18.24 -16.27
N TYR A 75 -3.78 -17.77 -17.17
CA TYR A 75 -2.37 -18.10 -17.24
C TYR A 75 -1.50 -16.85 -17.21
N LEU A 76 -0.25 -17.00 -16.79
CA LEU A 76 0.68 -15.87 -16.72
C LEU A 76 1.31 -15.59 -18.09
N THR A 77 1.37 -14.33 -18.49
CA THR A 77 2.18 -13.90 -19.64
C THR A 77 3.60 -13.53 -19.20
N SER A 78 4.49 -13.30 -20.15
CA SER A 78 5.82 -12.75 -19.86
C SER A 78 5.74 -11.40 -19.12
N ASN A 79 4.78 -10.55 -19.46
CA ASN A 79 4.57 -9.26 -18.79
C ASN A 79 4.07 -9.43 -17.35
N GLY A 80 3.22 -10.43 -17.11
CA GLY A 80 2.78 -10.76 -15.75
C GLY A 80 3.92 -11.29 -14.88
N TYR A 81 4.79 -12.10 -15.46
CA TYR A 81 5.99 -12.58 -14.79
C TYR A 81 6.93 -11.43 -14.41
N ILE A 82 7.20 -10.51 -15.33
CA ILE A 82 8.01 -9.30 -15.06
C ILE A 82 7.33 -8.46 -13.97
N SER A 83 6.02 -8.22 -14.07
CA SER A 83 5.26 -7.44 -13.08
C SER A 83 5.28 -8.06 -11.68
N PHE A 84 5.31 -9.39 -11.59
CA PHE A 84 5.53 -10.11 -10.34
C PHE A 84 6.96 -9.95 -9.83
N ALA A 85 7.96 -10.24 -10.66
CA ALA A 85 9.38 -10.20 -10.31
C ALA A 85 9.85 -8.80 -9.89
N GLU A 86 9.32 -7.76 -10.53
CA GLU A 86 9.59 -6.36 -10.17
C GLU A 86 8.77 -5.85 -8.98
N GLU A 87 7.91 -6.70 -8.41
CA GLU A 87 7.00 -6.36 -7.32
C GLU A 87 6.13 -5.12 -7.60
N LYS A 88 5.73 -4.93 -8.87
CA LYS A 88 5.01 -3.73 -9.37
C LYS A 88 3.90 -3.27 -8.43
N TYR A 89 3.05 -4.20 -8.00
CA TYR A 89 1.90 -3.91 -7.16
C TYR A 89 2.25 -3.67 -5.69
N LEU A 90 3.29 -4.31 -5.14
CA LEU A 90 3.75 -4.02 -3.79
C LEU A 90 4.34 -2.61 -3.72
N LYS A 91 5.18 -2.25 -4.69
CA LYS A 91 5.74 -0.89 -4.84
C LYS A 91 4.63 0.15 -4.99
N ARG A 92 3.60 -0.14 -5.81
CA ARG A 92 2.44 0.76 -5.94
C ARG A 92 1.71 0.95 -4.61
N ASN A 93 1.57 -0.10 -3.81
CA ASN A 93 0.95 -0.01 -2.47
C ASN A 93 1.82 0.81 -1.50
N GLN A 94 3.13 0.61 -1.50
CA GLN A 94 4.07 1.41 -0.70
C GLN A 94 4.02 2.88 -1.07
N ASN A 95 3.99 3.21 -2.36
CA ASN A 95 3.88 4.60 -2.82
C ASN A 95 2.61 5.30 -2.33
N ILE A 96 1.50 4.57 -2.23
CA ILE A 96 0.25 5.10 -1.69
C ILE A 96 0.38 5.38 -0.19
N LEU A 97 0.98 4.45 0.56
CA LEU A 97 1.24 4.62 1.98
C LEU A 97 2.18 5.81 2.24
N LEU A 98 3.26 5.93 1.47
CA LEU A 98 4.21 7.03 1.57
C LEU A 98 3.55 8.37 1.24
N LYS A 99 2.71 8.42 0.20
CA LYS A 99 1.96 9.62 -0.16
C LYS A 99 0.98 10.01 0.94
N PHE A 100 0.28 9.04 1.51
CA PHE A 100 -0.61 9.27 2.64
C PHE A 100 0.14 9.81 3.86
N LEU A 101 1.25 9.17 4.25
CA LEU A 101 2.09 9.62 5.37
C LEU A 101 2.63 11.04 5.13
N LYS A 102 3.09 11.33 3.91
CA LYS A 102 3.55 12.67 3.54
C LYS A 102 2.45 13.71 3.74
N ASN A 103 1.23 13.41 3.30
CA ASN A 103 0.09 14.31 3.48
C ASN A 103 -0.24 14.54 4.97
N VAL A 104 -0.21 13.48 5.79
CA VAL A 104 -0.43 13.58 7.23
C VAL A 104 0.63 14.46 7.90
N VAL A 105 1.91 14.19 7.62
CA VAL A 105 3.04 14.95 8.17
C VAL A 105 2.97 16.43 7.75
N GLN A 106 2.59 16.71 6.51
CA GLN A 106 2.42 18.08 6.01
C GLN A 106 1.34 18.87 6.77
N ILE A 107 0.26 18.22 7.19
CA ILE A 107 -0.78 18.85 8.01
C ILE A 107 -0.32 19.01 9.46
N LEU A 108 0.40 18.02 9.98
CA LEU A 108 0.72 17.93 11.40
C LEU A 108 1.87 18.87 11.81
N ILE A 109 2.86 19.11 10.94
CA ILE A 109 3.99 20.00 11.22
C ILE A 109 3.56 21.45 11.54
N PRO A 110 2.72 22.12 10.72
CA PRO A 110 2.24 23.47 11.03
C PRO A 110 1.48 23.54 12.37
N ILE A 111 0.64 22.56 12.66
CA ILE A 111 -0.14 22.50 13.90
C ILE A 111 0.77 22.38 15.12
N LEU A 112 1.74 21.45 15.08
CA LEU A 112 2.71 21.29 16.17
C LEU A 112 3.56 22.56 16.35
N SER A 113 3.96 23.20 15.26
CA SER A 113 4.72 24.46 15.30
C SER A 113 3.92 25.55 16.01
N LEU A 114 2.62 25.66 15.72
CA LEU A 114 1.73 26.62 16.38
C LEU A 114 1.58 26.32 17.88
N ILE A 115 1.39 25.05 18.25
CA ILE A 115 1.30 24.63 19.66
C ILE A 115 2.57 25.02 20.41
N ILE A 116 3.75 24.70 19.88
CA ILE A 116 5.03 25.03 20.49
C ILE A 116 5.19 26.55 20.66
N ALA A 117 4.81 27.33 19.64
CA ALA A 117 4.86 28.79 19.71
C ALA A 117 3.96 29.35 20.84
N ILE A 118 2.72 28.86 20.93
CA ILE A 118 1.79 29.25 21.99
C ILE A 118 2.36 28.88 23.36
N THR A 119 2.85 27.66 23.54
CA THR A 119 3.45 27.22 24.81
C THR A 119 4.65 28.08 25.20
N ALA A 120 5.52 28.41 24.26
CA ALA A 120 6.68 29.27 24.50
C ALA A 120 6.27 30.69 24.94
N LEU A 121 5.23 31.26 24.31
CA LEU A 121 4.68 32.57 24.67
C LEU A 121 4.07 32.56 26.07
N THR A 122 3.28 31.54 26.42
CA THR A 122 2.66 31.41 27.76
C THR A 122 3.73 31.31 28.86
N ILE A 123 4.80 30.53 28.64
CA ILE A 123 5.90 30.42 29.60
C ILE A 123 6.66 31.76 29.73
N LYS A 124 6.86 32.48 28.63
CA LYS A 124 7.54 33.78 28.64
C LYS A 124 6.72 34.85 29.37
N ASN A 125 5.41 34.91 29.12
CA ASN A 125 4.51 35.89 29.75
C ASN A 125 4.40 35.65 31.26
N SER A 126 4.20 34.40 31.70
CA SER A 126 4.19 34.08 33.14
C SER A 126 5.49 34.43 33.86
N LYS A 127 6.65 34.31 33.18
CA LYS A 127 7.93 34.79 33.73
C LYS A 127 8.01 36.31 33.82
N LEU A 128 7.43 37.04 32.86
CA LEU A 128 7.38 38.51 32.87
C LEU A 128 6.48 39.02 33.99
N GLU A 129 5.28 38.45 34.15
CA GLU A 129 4.34 38.81 35.22
C GLU A 129 4.98 38.64 36.60
N LYS A 130 5.63 37.49 36.86
CA LYS A 130 6.37 37.27 38.12
C LYS A 130 7.49 38.28 38.36
N ARG A 131 8.16 38.76 37.31
CA ARG A 131 9.21 39.78 37.43
C ARG A 131 8.62 41.14 37.78
N ILE A 132 7.51 41.53 37.14
CA ILE A 132 6.80 42.78 37.42
C ILE A 132 6.31 42.78 38.86
N GLU A 133 5.63 41.71 39.29
CA GLU A 133 5.10 41.58 40.66
C GLU A 133 6.23 41.65 41.72
N ASN A 134 7.40 41.07 41.44
CA ASN A 134 8.55 41.16 42.33
C ASN A 134 9.12 42.59 42.42
N ILE A 135 9.16 43.32 41.30
CA ILE A 135 9.62 44.71 41.28
C ILE A 135 8.63 45.60 42.05
N GLU A 136 7.33 45.44 41.84
CA GLU A 136 6.30 46.18 42.57
C GLU A 136 6.38 45.95 44.08
N LYS A 137 6.63 44.70 44.52
CA LYS A 137 6.85 44.38 45.95
C LYS A 137 8.11 45.03 46.54
N VAL A 138 9.15 45.22 45.74
CA VAL A 138 10.39 45.89 46.19
C VAL A 138 10.18 47.40 46.29
N VAL A 139 9.55 48.01 45.29
CA VAL A 139 9.29 49.45 45.25
C VAL A 139 8.24 49.86 46.28
N GLY A 140 7.16 49.09 46.45
CA GLY A 140 6.10 49.35 47.43
C GLY A 140 6.52 49.16 48.89
N LYS A 141 7.68 48.56 49.16
CA LYS A 141 8.28 48.47 50.51
C LYS A 141 9.20 49.64 50.86
N GLN A 142 9.50 50.53 49.91
CA GLN A 142 10.35 51.71 50.10
C GLN A 142 9.56 53.00 50.40
N HIS A 143 8.23 52.92 50.46
CA HIS A 143 7.32 53.94 50.98
C HIS A 143 6.66 53.46 52.26
#